data_AF-A0A2T4WJU5-F1
#
_entry.id   AF-A0A2T4WJU5-F1
#
_cell.length_a   1.000
_cell.length_b   1.000
_cell.length_c   1.000
_cell.angle_alpha   90.00
_cell.angle_beta   90.00
_cell.angle_gamma   90.00
#
_symmetry.space_group_name_H-M   'P 1'
#
loop_
_entity.id
_entity.type
_entity.pdbx_description
1 polymer ?
#
loop_
_entity_poly.entity_id
_entity_poly.type
_entity_poly.pdbx_seq_one_letter_code
_entity_poly.pdbx_strand_id
1 'polypeptide(L)'
;MDYSDKEQAYLKARHRVEKLKGFYKHLTVYIVVNGAIYAFKIIRNLRRGESFEEAFFDFSISGIWLIWGIVLAIHAFSVFGLPLILGDNWEEEKIKQYMEEEKNNNLN
;
A
#
# COMPACT_ATOMS: atom_id res chain seq x y z
N MET A 1 -9.54 -9.29 33.57
CA MET A 1 -9.58 -8.94 32.14
C MET A 1 -11.03 -8.99 31.74
N ASP A 2 -11.62 -7.82 31.55
CA ASP A 2 -13.04 -7.68 31.23
C ASP A 2 -13.32 -8.24 29.83
N TYR A 3 -14.55 -8.69 29.58
CA TYR A 3 -14.95 -9.20 28.26
C TYR A 3 -14.82 -8.10 27.19
N SER A 4 -15.11 -6.85 27.59
CA SER A 4 -14.94 -5.65 26.78
C SER A 4 -13.49 -5.47 26.27
N ASP A 5 -12.49 -5.72 27.11
CA ASP A 5 -11.07 -5.56 26.75
C ASP A 5 -10.64 -6.53 25.64
N LYS A 6 -11.16 -7.77 25.69
CA LYS A 6 -10.84 -8.81 24.70
C LYS A 6 -11.45 -8.49 23.34
N GLU A 7 -12.65 -7.96 23.32
CA GLU A 7 -13.36 -7.57 22.10
C GLU A 7 -12.67 -6.38 21.42
N GLN A 8 -12.25 -5.37 22.20
CA GLN A 8 -11.46 -4.25 21.68
C GLN A 8 -10.11 -4.69 21.10
N ALA A 9 -9.37 -5.56 21.80
CA ALA A 9 -8.11 -6.10 21.31
C ALA A 9 -8.29 -6.89 20.00
N TYR A 10 -9.37 -7.66 19.90
CA TYR A 10 -9.72 -8.40 18.68
C TYR A 10 -10.01 -7.46 17.50
N LEU A 11 -10.81 -6.41 17.71
CA LEU A 11 -11.15 -5.43 16.68
C LEU A 11 -9.90 -4.71 16.16
N LYS A 12 -8.99 -4.31 17.07
CA LYS A 12 -7.70 -3.68 16.71
C LYS A 12 -6.82 -4.61 15.88
N ALA A 13 -6.69 -5.87 16.30
CA ALA A 13 -5.94 -6.88 15.55
C ALA A 13 -6.54 -7.13 14.16
N ARG A 14 -7.88 -7.20 14.06
CA ARG A 14 -8.57 -7.37 12.78
C ARG A 14 -8.33 -6.18 11.84
N HIS A 15 -8.45 -4.96 12.36
CA HIS A 15 -8.21 -3.74 11.58
C HIS A 15 -6.77 -3.69 11.04
N ARG A 16 -5.80 -4.10 11.87
CA ARG A 16 -4.40 -4.22 11.47
C ARG A 16 -4.21 -5.20 10.31
N VAL A 17 -4.86 -6.37 10.38
CA VAL A 17 -4.81 -7.38 9.32
C VAL A 17 -5.44 -6.87 8.03
N GLU A 18 -6.55 -6.14 8.10
CA GLU A 18 -7.21 -5.55 6.92
C GLU A 18 -6.29 -4.53 6.22
N LYS A 19 -5.60 -3.68 6.98
CA LYS A 19 -4.57 -2.75 6.45
C LYS A 19 -3.43 -3.49 5.76
N LEU A 20 -2.90 -4.55 6.39
CA LEU A 20 -1.84 -5.39 5.81
C LEU A 20 -2.29 -6.03 4.49
N LYS A 21 -3.50 -6.61 4.45
CA LYS A 21 -4.07 -7.21 3.24
C LYS A 21 -4.20 -6.18 2.13
N GLY A 22 -4.66 -4.97 2.44
CA GLY A 22 -4.74 -3.85 1.49
C GLY A 22 -3.37 -3.52 0.89
N PHE A 23 -2.34 -3.39 1.75
CA PHE A 23 -0.97 -3.15 1.31
C PHE A 23 -0.44 -4.26 0.40
N TYR A 24 -0.54 -5.53 0.82
CA TYR A 24 -0.06 -6.65 0.02
C TYR A 24 -0.78 -6.78 -1.32
N LYS A 25 -2.07 -6.43 -1.39
CA LYS A 25 -2.79 -6.38 -2.66
C LYS A 25 -2.17 -5.34 -3.61
N HIS A 26 -1.95 -4.11 -3.14
CA HIS A 26 -1.31 -3.06 -3.95
C HIS A 26 0.13 -3.43 -4.34
N LEU A 27 0.92 -3.98 -3.42
CA LEU A 27 2.27 -4.46 -3.68
C LEU A 27 2.29 -5.56 -4.75
N THR A 28 1.38 -6.53 -4.65
CA THR A 28 1.28 -7.63 -5.60
C THR A 28 0.92 -7.12 -6.99
N VAL A 29 -0.08 -6.24 -7.09
CA VAL A 29 -0.46 -5.62 -8.38
C VAL A 29 0.71 -4.83 -8.96
N TYR A 30 1.43 -4.06 -8.14
CA TYR A 30 2.61 -3.32 -8.56
C TYR A 30 3.67 -4.24 -9.17
N ILE A 31 4.04 -5.33 -8.47
CA ILE A 31 5.08 -6.26 -8.95
C ILE A 31 4.63 -6.97 -10.23
N VAL A 32 3.39 -7.49 -10.28
CA VAL A 32 2.89 -8.26 -11.42
C VAL A 32 2.77 -7.40 -12.67
N VAL A 33 2.18 -6.21 -12.55
CA VAL A 33 1.97 -5.32 -13.70
C VAL A 33 3.30 -4.79 -14.23
N ASN A 34 4.17 -4.28 -13.35
CA ASN A 34 5.47 -3.75 -13.80
C ASN A 34 6.36 -4.87 -14.35
N GLY A 35 6.36 -6.05 -13.74
CA GLY A 35 7.09 -7.22 -14.22
C GLY A 35 6.62 -7.67 -15.61
N ALA A 36 5.30 -7.71 -15.84
CA ALA A 36 4.74 -8.07 -17.15
C ALA A 36 5.10 -7.03 -18.23
N ILE A 37 5.01 -5.74 -17.92
CA ILE A 37 5.39 -4.65 -18.84
C ILE A 37 6.89 -4.75 -19.19
N TYR A 38 7.74 -4.97 -18.18
CA TYR A 38 9.18 -5.08 -18.38
C TYR A 38 9.55 -6.31 -19.21
N ALA A 39 8.96 -7.47 -18.90
CA ALA A 39 9.18 -8.69 -19.67
C ALA A 39 8.75 -8.51 -21.15
N PHE A 40 7.58 -7.91 -21.37
CA PHE A 40 7.11 -7.61 -22.74
C PHE A 40 8.06 -6.66 -23.47
N LYS A 41 8.56 -5.63 -22.78
CA LYS A 41 9.55 -4.69 -23.33
C LYS A 41 10.82 -5.42 -23.76
N ILE A 42 11.40 -6.23 -22.88
CA ILE A 42 12.64 -6.99 -23.17
C ILE A 42 12.42 -7.88 -24.40
N ILE A 43 11.33 -8.66 -24.43
CA ILE A 43 11.01 -9.54 -25.57
C ILE A 43 10.89 -8.75 -26.87
N ARG A 44 10.23 -7.58 -26.84
CA ARG A 44 10.06 -6.73 -28.01
C ARG A 44 11.38 -6.14 -28.50
N ASN A 45 12.23 -5.67 -27.59
CA ASN A 45 13.53 -5.08 -27.93
C ASN A 45 14.49 -6.13 -28.50
N LEU A 46 14.53 -7.32 -27.90
CA LEU A 46 15.31 -8.44 -28.41
C LEU A 46 14.87 -8.85 -29.83
N ARG A 47 13.55 -8.86 -30.09
CA ARG A 47 13.00 -9.10 -31.44
C ARG A 47 13.34 -8.01 -32.46
N ARG A 48 13.69 -6.81 -32.02
CA ARG A 48 14.15 -5.70 -32.86
C ARG A 48 15.66 -5.73 -33.15
N GLY A 49 16.37 -6.71 -32.60
CA GLY A 49 17.81 -6.88 -32.79
C GLY A 49 18.66 -6.14 -31.76
N GLU A 50 18.06 -5.54 -30.73
CA GLU A 50 18.82 -5.02 -29.58
C GLU A 50 19.44 -6.18 -28.80
N SER A 51 20.61 -5.94 -28.22
CA SER A 51 21.21 -6.91 -27.30
C SER A 51 20.40 -7.01 -26.00
N PHE A 52 20.56 -8.12 -25.27
CA PHE A 52 19.89 -8.27 -23.96
C PHE A 52 20.31 -7.15 -22.99
N GLU A 53 21.58 -6.74 -23.04
CA GLU A 53 22.13 -5.69 -22.19
C GLU A 53 21.48 -4.33 -22.48
N GLU A 54 21.37 -3.96 -23.76
CA GLU A 54 20.68 -2.74 -24.21
C GLU A 54 19.19 -2.74 -23.79
N ALA A 55 18.50 -3.86 -24.00
CA ALA A 55 17.09 -3.99 -23.66
C ALA A 55 16.84 -3.95 -22.13
N PHE A 56 17.78 -4.46 -21.33
CA PHE A 56 17.67 -4.49 -19.87
C PHE A 56 17.97 -3.12 -19.26
N PHE A 57 19.00 -2.42 -19.73
CA PHE A 57 19.39 -1.10 -19.23
C PHE A 57 18.61 0.08 -19.84
N ASP A 58 17.65 -0.19 -20.73
CA ASP A 58 16.75 0.85 -21.24
C ASP A 58 15.73 1.29 -20.17
N PHE A 59 15.94 2.48 -19.60
CA PHE A 59 15.09 3.10 -18.58
C PHE A 59 13.95 3.98 -19.13
N SER A 60 13.61 3.89 -20.41
CA SER A 60 12.60 4.75 -21.06
C SER A 60 11.19 4.75 -20.45
N ILE A 61 10.84 3.79 -19.59
CA ILE A 61 9.52 3.68 -18.93
C ILE A 61 9.58 3.99 -17.41
N SER A 62 10.73 4.48 -16.94
CA SER A 62 10.98 4.70 -15.50
C SER A 62 10.00 5.68 -14.83
N GLY A 63 9.49 6.68 -15.54
CA GLY A 63 8.60 7.70 -14.97
C GLY A 63 7.30 7.15 -14.36
N ILE A 64 6.59 6.26 -15.08
CA ILE A 64 5.33 5.68 -14.59
C ILE A 64 5.59 4.79 -13.36
N TRP A 65 6.71 4.07 -13.38
CA TRP A 65 7.11 3.15 -12.31
C TRP A 65 7.47 3.90 -11.02
N LEU A 66 8.10 5.07 -11.16
CA LEU A 66 8.44 5.94 -10.05
C LEU A 66 7.19 6.50 -9.36
N ILE A 67 6.20 6.98 -10.13
CA ILE A 67 4.94 7.50 -9.55
C ILE A 67 4.23 6.39 -8.76
N TRP A 68 4.10 5.20 -9.34
CA TRP A 68 3.47 4.07 -8.67
C TRP A 68 4.29 3.59 -7.46
N GLY A 69 5.62 3.66 -7.54
CA GLY A 69 6.52 3.39 -6.43
C GLY A 69 6.33 4.35 -5.26
N ILE A 70 6.12 5.66 -5.55
CA ILE A 70 5.81 6.66 -4.51
C ILE A 70 4.47 6.36 -3.84
N VAL A 71 3.42 6.04 -4.62
CA VAL A 71 2.11 5.66 -4.07
C VAL A 71 2.23 4.43 -3.16
N LEU A 72 3.00 3.42 -3.58
CA LEU A 72 3.26 2.23 -2.79
C LEU A 72 4.05 2.55 -1.51
N ALA A 73 5.05 3.43 -1.58
CA ALA A 73 5.84 3.87 -0.44
C ALA A 73 4.98 4.66 0.58
N ILE A 74 4.09 5.54 0.12
CA ILE A 74 3.13 6.23 0.98
C ILE A 74 2.20 5.22 1.67
N HIS A 75 1.72 4.21 0.95
CA HIS A 75 0.89 3.16 1.53
C HIS A 75 1.65 2.32 2.57
N ALA A 76 2.90 1.94 2.26
CA ALA A 76 3.78 1.26 3.20
C ALA A 76 4.01 2.10 4.46
N PHE A 77 4.27 3.39 4.31
CA PHE A 77 4.46 4.30 5.43
C PHE A 77 3.19 4.43 6.28
N SER A 78 2.01 4.51 5.65
CA SER A 78 0.73 4.54 6.37
C SER A 78 0.49 3.26 7.19
N VAL A 79 0.84 2.10 6.63
CA VAL A 79 0.63 0.82 7.31
C VAL A 79 1.71 0.54 8.36
N PHE A 80 2.99 0.75 8.05
CA PHE A 80 4.10 0.35 8.94
C PHE A 80 4.72 1.52 9.71
N GLY A 81 4.79 2.71 9.12
CA GLY A 81 5.47 3.88 9.67
C GLY A 81 4.63 4.66 10.69
N LEU A 82 3.38 4.99 10.37
CA LEU A 82 2.51 5.77 11.26
C LEU A 82 2.36 5.14 12.66
N PRO A 83 2.10 3.84 12.82
CA PRO A 83 2.01 3.23 14.15
C PRO A 83 3.31 3.29 14.94
N LEU A 84 4.46 3.21 14.27
CA LEU A 84 5.77 3.30 14.92
C LEU A 84 6.10 4.72 15.41
N ILE A 85 5.61 5.75 14.71
CA ILE A 85 5.93 7.16 15.00
C ILE A 85 4.91 7.79 15.96
N LEU A 86 3.61 7.55 15.72
CA LEU A 86 2.52 8.20 16.46
C LEU A 86 1.99 7.35 17.61
N GLY A 87 2.32 6.05 17.63
CA GLY A 87 1.82 5.10 18.62
C GLY A 87 0.34 4.75 18.41
N ASP A 88 -0.08 3.68 19.06
CA ASP A 88 -1.43 3.13 18.92
C ASP A 88 -2.55 4.07 19.42
N ASN A 89 -2.25 4.96 20.39
CA ASN A 89 -3.23 5.89 20.94
C ASN A 89 -3.74 6.89 19.90
N TRP A 90 -2.86 7.34 18.99
CA TRP A 90 -3.26 8.27 17.94
C TRP A 90 -4.29 7.65 16.98
N GLU A 91 -4.15 6.35 16.70
CA GLU A 91 -5.06 5.63 15.82
C GLU A 91 -6.45 5.48 16.46
N GLU A 92 -6.51 5.21 17.77
CA GLU A 92 -7.76 5.17 18.54
C GLU A 92 -8.44 6.55 18.63
N GLU A 93 -7.66 7.62 18.86
CA GLU A 93 -8.18 8.99 18.88
C GLU A 93 -8.78 9.39 17.53
N LYS A 94 -8.12 9.02 16.42
CA LYS A 94 -8.63 9.30 15.09
C LYS A 94 -9.91 8.53 14.78
N ILE A 95 -9.97 7.26 15.16
CA ILE A 95 -11.20 6.46 14.99
C ILE A 95 -12.36 7.07 15.79
N LYS A 96 -12.12 7.54 17.02
CA LYS A 96 -13.13 8.27 17.80
C LYS A 96 -13.58 9.55 17.11
N GLN A 97 -12.64 10.38 16.64
CA GLN A 97 -12.96 11.61 15.91
C GLN A 97 -13.82 11.34 14.67
N TYR A 98 -13.48 10.32 13.86
CA TYR A 98 -14.27 9.97 12.68
C TYR A 98 -15.69 9.50 13.03
N MET A 99 -15.86 8.70 14.11
CA MET A 99 -17.20 8.29 14.56
C MET A 99 -18.03 9.48 15.05
N GLU A 100 -17.41 10.45 15.72
CA GLU A 100 -18.10 11.68 16.15
C GLU A 100 -18.48 12.58 14.96
N GLU A 101 -17.59 12.72 13.97
CA GLU A 101 -17.87 13.45 12.73
C GLU A 101 -19.01 12.80 11.92
N GLU A 102 -19.02 11.46 11.76
CA GLU A 102 -20.12 10.76 11.11
C GLU A 102 -21.45 10.94 11.85
N LYS A 103 -21.42 10.86 13.19
CA LYS A 103 -22.63 11.03 14.00
C LYS A 103 -23.19 12.44 13.86
N ASN A 104 -22.33 13.46 13.83
CA ASN A 104 -22.73 14.86 13.67
C ASN A 104 -23.21 15.16 12.23
N ASN A 105 -22.60 14.56 11.20
CA ASN A 105 -23.03 14.72 9.81
C ASN A 105 -24.37 14.01 9.51
N ASN A 106 -24.69 12.91 10.19
CA ASN A 106 -25.98 12.23 10.05
C ASN A 106 -27.12 12.90 10.85
N LEU A 107 -26.82 13.90 11.68
CA LEU A 107 -27.78 14.64 12.51
C LEU A 107 -28.14 16.03 11.94
N ASN A 108 -27.54 16.42 10.80
CA ASN A 108 -27.88 17.62 10.01
C ASN A 108 -28.54 17.21 8.69
#